data_AF-A0A2C6DPU0-F1
#
_entry.id   AF-A0A2C6DPU0-F1
#
_cell.length_a   1.000
_cell.length_b   1.000
_cell.length_c   1.000
_cell.angle_alpha   90.00
_cell.angle_beta   90.00
_cell.angle_gamma   90.00
#
_symmetry.space_group_name_H-M   'P 1'
#
loop_
_entity.id
_entity.type
_entity.pdbx_description
1 polymer ?
#
loop_
_entity_poly.entity_id
_entity_poly.type
_entity_poly.pdbx_seq_one_letter_code
_entity_poly.pdbx_strand_id
1 'polypeptide(L)'
;MKQLIMALCALSLTGCTFNWEGGFQVIPEETDDEMITYRYDPVIVDMKKMKRQANEYCKSKGFRKADTAAVQSRFLGISDIVYECER
;
A
#
# COMPACT_ATOMS: atom_id res chain seq x y z
N MET A 1 40.60 39.69 3.08
CA MET A 1 40.60 38.21 2.97
C MET A 1 39.25 37.73 3.46
N LYS A 2 38.21 37.57 2.65
CA LYS A 2 37.99 36.71 1.47
C LYS A 2 37.87 35.23 1.86
N GLN A 3 36.60 34.79 1.81
CA GLN A 3 36.08 33.42 1.72
C GLN A 3 36.25 32.53 2.96
N LEU A 4 35.13 32.04 3.48
CA LEU A 4 34.90 30.61 3.72
C LEU A 4 33.39 30.41 3.97
N ILE A 5 32.64 30.54 2.87
CA ILE A 5 31.34 29.89 2.72
C ILE A 5 31.68 28.40 2.62
N MET A 6 31.55 27.65 3.71
CA MET A 6 31.72 26.20 3.69
C MET A 6 30.35 25.57 3.94
N ALA A 7 29.75 25.18 2.82
CA ALA A 7 28.43 24.59 2.70
C ALA A 7 28.28 23.34 3.59
N LEU A 8 27.44 23.46 4.61
CA LEU A 8 26.97 22.33 5.41
C LEU A 8 25.69 21.76 4.78
N CYS A 9 25.79 21.26 3.55
CA CYS A 9 24.76 20.39 2.98
C CYS A 9 25.18 18.93 3.22
N ALA A 10 25.19 18.54 4.50
CA ALA A 10 25.32 17.14 4.87
C ALA A 10 24.00 16.43 4.55
N LEU A 11 23.94 15.88 3.34
CA LEU A 11 23.24 14.66 2.93
C LEU A 11 22.30 14.05 3.99
N SER A 12 21.08 14.58 4.09
CA SER A 12 19.94 13.83 4.61
C SER A 12 19.27 13.07 3.47
N LEU A 13 19.99 12.09 2.90
CA LEU A 13 19.36 11.00 2.15
C LEU A 13 18.76 10.02 3.17
N THR A 14 17.82 10.49 4.00
CA THR A 14 16.87 9.58 4.63
C THR A 14 16.03 9.06 3.49
N GLY A 15 16.44 7.91 2.92
CA GLY A 15 15.61 7.20 1.95
C GLY A 15 14.22 7.07 2.57
N CYS A 16 13.18 7.44 1.82
CA CYS A 16 11.81 7.20 2.21
C CYS A 16 11.61 5.68 2.30
N THR A 17 11.98 5.07 3.43
CA THR A 17 11.57 3.71 3.74
C THR A 17 10.08 3.81 3.96
N PHE A 18 9.30 3.41 2.95
CA PHE A 18 7.85 3.29 3.05
C PHE A 18 7.54 2.34 4.21
N ASN A 19 7.23 2.90 5.38
CA ASN A 19 6.95 2.12 6.57
C ASN A 19 5.47 1.68 6.54
N TRP A 20 5.18 0.66 5.74
CA TRP A 20 3.83 0.09 5.65
C TRP A 20 3.60 -0.86 6.81
N GLU A 21 2.73 -0.48 7.76
CA GLU A 21 2.38 -1.32 8.91
C GLU A 21 1.69 -2.63 8.49
N GLY A 22 2.45 -3.73 8.45
CA GLY A 22 1.99 -5.03 7.96
C GLY A 22 2.36 -5.31 6.50
N GLY A 23 3.21 -4.48 5.89
CA GLY A 23 3.78 -4.71 4.56
C GLY A 23 2.85 -4.37 3.40
N PHE A 24 1.74 -3.66 3.65
CA PHE A 24 0.80 -3.24 2.62
C PHE A 24 0.20 -1.85 2.89
N GLN A 25 -0.30 -1.21 1.83
CA GLN A 25 -1.01 0.06 1.84
C GLN A 25 -2.23 -0.02 0.92
N VAL A 26 -3.33 0.62 1.31
CA VAL A 26 -4.49 0.79 0.42
C VAL A 26 -4.15 1.85 -0.63
N ILE A 27 -4.33 1.52 -1.90
CA ILE A 27 -4.30 2.48 -2.99
C ILE A 27 -5.69 3.13 -3.05
N PRO A 28 -5.81 4.45 -2.85
CA PRO A 28 -7.08 5.13 -3.09
C PRO A 28 -7.40 5.07 -4.59
N GLU A 29 -8.43 4.31 -4.95
CA GLU A 29 -9.03 4.38 -6.29
C GLU A 29 -10.27 5.26 -6.22
N GLU A 30 -10.45 6.11 -7.22
CA GLU A 30 -11.39 7.24 -7.19
C GLU A 30 -12.87 6.82 -7.36
N THR A 31 -13.18 5.56 -7.73
CA THR A 31 -14.49 5.30 -8.35
C THR A 31 -15.22 4.00 -8.00
N ASP A 32 -14.70 3.10 -7.17
CA ASP A 32 -15.38 1.81 -6.94
C ASP A 32 -15.48 1.43 -5.47
N ASP A 33 -16.67 1.61 -4.88
CA ASP A 33 -16.97 1.17 -3.51
C ASP A 33 -17.04 -0.37 -3.40
N GLU A 34 -17.12 -1.07 -4.53
CA GLU A 34 -17.16 -2.53 -4.60
C GLU A 34 -15.75 -3.13 -4.73
N MET A 35 -14.70 -2.29 -4.84
CA MET A 35 -13.32 -2.75 -4.96
C MET A 35 -12.38 -2.04 -3.97
N ILE A 36 -11.37 -2.77 -3.51
CA ILE A 36 -10.29 -2.19 -2.72
C ILE A 36 -8.95 -2.72 -3.20
N THR A 37 -8.09 -1.81 -3.64
CA THR A 37 -6.77 -2.13 -4.15
C THR A 37 -5.71 -1.93 -3.09
N TYR A 38 -4.82 -2.91 -2.98
CA TYR A 38 -3.70 -2.92 -2.05
C TYR A 38 -2.40 -2.98 -2.82
N ARG A 39 -1.44 -2.16 -2.37
CA ARG A 39 -0.02 -2.30 -2.73
C ARG A 39 0.71 -2.97 -1.58
N TYR A 40 1.52 -3.99 -1.87
CA TYR A 40 2.23 -4.72 -0.83
C TYR A 40 3.62 -5.19 -1.26
N ASP A 41 4.51 -5.34 -0.28
CA ASP A 41 5.79 -6.00 -0.47
C ASP A 41 5.59 -7.52 -0.25
N PRO A 42 5.79 -8.36 -1.28
CA PRO A 42 5.56 -9.80 -1.20
C PRO A 42 6.48 -10.52 -0.20
N VAL A 43 7.58 -9.90 0.22
CA VAL A 43 8.53 -10.48 1.19
C VAL A 43 8.04 -10.33 2.63
N ILE A 44 7.37 -9.22 2.94
CA ILE A 44 7.00 -8.86 4.33
C ILE A 44 5.50 -8.75 4.60
N VAL A 45 4.64 -8.87 3.57
CA VAL A 45 3.19 -8.71 3.70
C VAL A 45 2.57 -9.75 4.64
N ASP A 46 1.72 -9.28 5.56
CA ASP A 46 0.78 -10.14 6.26
C ASP A 46 -0.52 -10.28 5.45
N MET A 47 -0.57 -11.32 4.60
CA MET A 47 -1.72 -11.61 3.75
C MET A 47 -3.03 -11.83 4.55
N LYS A 48 -2.94 -12.34 5.79
CA LYS A 48 -4.12 -12.55 6.64
C LYS A 48 -4.66 -11.22 7.16
N LYS A 49 -3.78 -10.33 7.63
CA LYS A 49 -4.16 -8.98 8.06
C LYS A 49 -4.75 -8.18 6.90
N MET A 50 -4.16 -8.27 5.71
CA MET A 50 -4.67 -7.61 4.50
C MET A 50 -6.06 -8.14 4.12
N LYS A 51 -6.26 -9.46 4.03
CA LYS A 51 -7.57 -10.05 3.74
C LYS A 51 -8.62 -9.72 4.80
N ARG A 52 -8.24 -9.65 6.08
CA ARG A 52 -9.15 -9.22 7.15
C ARG A 52 -9.60 -7.77 6.94
N GLN A 53 -8.67 -6.87 6.64
CA GLN A 53 -9.00 -5.47 6.38
C GLN A 53 -9.90 -5.32 5.15
N ALA A 54 -9.66 -6.07 4.06
CA ALA A 54 -10.55 -6.08 2.89
C ALA A 54 -11.97 -6.52 3.25
N ASN A 55 -12.13 -7.55 4.10
CA ASN A 55 -13.44 -7.98 4.58
C ASN A 55 -14.12 -6.94 5.47
N GLU A 56 -13.38 -6.26 6.34
CA GLU A 56 -13.90 -5.18 7.17
C GLU A 56 -14.37 -4.00 6.31
N TYR A 57 -13.60 -3.65 5.27
CA TYR A 57 -13.99 -2.64 4.28
C TYR A 57 -15.31 -3.01 3.60
N CYS A 58 -15.40 -4.21 3.01
CA CYS A 58 -16.64 -4.67 2.36
C CYS A 58 -17.84 -4.67 3.30
N LYS A 59 -17.66 -5.14 4.54
CA LYS A 59 -18.73 -5.11 5.57
C LYS A 59 -19.16 -3.69 5.91
N SER A 60 -18.22 -2.75 6.00
CA SER A 60 -18.53 -1.34 6.27
C SER A 60 -19.36 -0.69 5.14
N LYS A 61 -19.22 -1.22 3.92
CA LYS A 61 -19.97 -0.81 2.73
C LYS A 61 -21.27 -1.60 2.52
N GLY A 62 -21.58 -2.57 3.40
CA GLY A 62 -22.81 -3.38 3.34
C GLY A 62 -22.69 -4.69 2.55
N PHE A 63 -21.49 -5.08 2.14
CA PHE A 63 -21.20 -6.31 1.41
C PHE A 63 -20.84 -7.46 2.37
N ARG A 64 -21.02 -8.71 1.91
CA ARG A 64 -20.89 -9.90 2.75
C ARG A 64 -19.43 -10.27 3.03
N LYS A 65 -18.60 -10.24 1.99
CA LYS A 65 -17.19 -10.67 2.02
C LYS A 65 -16.41 -10.09 0.83
N ALA A 66 -15.09 -10.09 0.95
CA ALA A 66 -14.17 -9.93 -0.18
C ALA A 66 -13.88 -11.31 -0.80
N ASP A 67 -14.16 -11.51 -2.10
CA ASP A 67 -14.07 -12.84 -2.72
C ASP A 67 -12.97 -12.99 -3.77
N THR A 68 -12.87 -12.04 -4.71
CA THR A 68 -11.90 -12.13 -5.80
C THR A 68 -10.68 -11.28 -5.52
N ALA A 69 -9.48 -11.86 -5.66
CA ALA A 69 -8.22 -11.16 -5.51
C ALA A 69 -7.44 -11.20 -6.84
N ALA A 70 -7.43 -10.10 -7.61
CA ALA A 70 -6.67 -10.00 -8.86
C ALA A 70 -5.30 -9.38 -8.59
N VAL A 71 -4.21 -10.09 -8.89
CA VAL A 71 -2.85 -9.59 -8.69
C VAL A 71 -2.41 -8.80 -9.93
N GLN A 72 -2.11 -7.51 -9.76
CA GLN A 72 -1.49 -6.68 -10.78
C GLN A 72 -0.09 -6.27 -10.29
N SER A 73 0.97 -6.91 -10.78
CA SER A 73 2.34 -6.55 -10.40
C SER A 73 2.91 -5.56 -11.42
N ARG A 74 3.14 -4.30 -11.01
CA ARG A 74 3.59 -3.24 -11.92
C ARG A 74 4.98 -2.68 -11.58
N PHE A 75 5.60 -3.11 -10.47
CA PHE A 75 6.89 -2.57 -10.00
C PHE A 75 7.84 -3.68 -9.53
N LEU A 76 9.14 -3.53 -9.79
CA LEU A 76 10.17 -4.43 -9.31
C LEU A 76 10.18 -4.45 -7.77
N GLY A 77 9.74 -5.56 -7.19
CA GLY A 77 9.73 -5.78 -5.74
C GLY A 77 8.45 -5.38 -5.00
N ILE A 78 7.42 -4.88 -5.69
CA ILE A 78 6.15 -4.48 -5.07
C ILE A 78 5.00 -4.99 -5.94
N SER A 79 3.98 -5.57 -5.32
CA SER A 79 2.82 -6.14 -6.00
C SER A 79 1.54 -5.42 -5.61
N ASP A 80 0.59 -5.30 -6.54
CA ASP A 80 -0.75 -4.82 -6.23
C ASP A 80 -1.74 -6.00 -6.26
N ILE A 81 -2.79 -5.93 -5.44
CA ILE A 81 -3.89 -6.89 -5.40
C ILE A 81 -5.22 -6.16 -5.21
N VAL A 82 -6.20 -6.49 -6.02
CA VAL A 82 -7.55 -5.90 -5.98
C VAL A 82 -8.48 -6.89 -5.32
N TYR A 83 -9.16 -6.50 -4.25
CA TYR A 83 -10.26 -7.29 -3.66
C TYR A 83 -11.60 -6.75 -4.11
N GLU A 84 -12.45 -7.62 -4.65
CA GLU A 84 -13.84 -7.30 -5.01
C GLU A 84 -14.79 -7.72 -3.87
N CYS A 85 -15.70 -6.82 -3.51
CA CYS A 85 -16.74 -7.02 -2.51
C CYS A 85 -17.96 -7.68 -3.15
N GLU A 86 -18.37 -8.82 -2.61
CA GLU A 86 -19.58 -9.53 -3.06
C GLU A 86 -20.80 -9.18 -2.22
N ARG A 87 -21.96 -9.00 -2.89
CA ARG A 87 -23.27 -8.88 -2.23
C ARG A 87 -23.77 -10.21 -1.66
#